data_AF-A0A6P8PSF9-F1
#
_entry.id   AF-A0A6P8PSF9-F1
#
_cell.length_a   1.000
_cell.length_b   1.000
_cell.length_c   1.000
_cell.angle_alpha   90.00
_cell.angle_beta   90.00
_cell.angle_gamma   90.00
#
_symmetry.space_group_name_H-M   'P 1'
#
loop_
_entity.id
_entity.type
_entity.pdbx_description
1 polymer ?
#
loop_
_entity_poly.entity_id
_entity_poly.type
_entity_poly.pdbx_seq_one_letter_code
_entity_poly.pdbx_strand_id
1 'polypeptide(L)'
;MALLLLGRTLRRCRSGLRMHHCLTAKVTNEPILEFKPGSQEREALQKALQDLKGKTEDIPCVIGGEEVWTKDVRYQVSPFNHSHKVAKYCYADKDLLNKAIKAALAARKEWDLKPIQDRAQILLKAADILSGPRRAEVLAKTIIGQGKTVIQAEIDAAAELIDFFRFNAKYALDLEQETLISVPSSTNKMVFRGLEGFVAAISPFNFTAIGGNLASAPALMGNVVLWKPSDSAMLSSYLVYKVLVEAGLPPNVIQFVPADGPVFGDTVTNSEHLCGINFTGSVPTFKRLWKQVSDHLDRYRNFPRLAGECGGKNFHFVHCSADVSSVVNGTLRSAFEYGGQKCSACSRLYVPDSLWPQIKEKLLEEQKKMKVGNPAEDFGCFLSAVIDSKSFTRIKNWIKRAESSSSLQVLAGGKCDDRVGYFIEPCIIESKDPHEAIMTEVQMTSLVGHITFFAGLLLKLLKKPTFP
;
A
#
# COMPACT_ATOMS: atom_id res chain seq x y z
N MET A 1 -41.46 23.51 70.63
CA MET A 1 -41.84 23.62 69.21
C MET A 1 -40.80 24.52 68.54
N ALA A 2 -39.76 23.94 67.94
CA ALA A 2 -39.68 23.56 66.52
C ALA A 2 -39.55 24.79 65.60
N LEU A 3 -38.60 24.91 64.67
CA LEU A 3 -37.44 24.13 64.28
C LEU A 3 -36.57 25.12 63.46
N LEU A 4 -35.29 25.26 63.77
CA LEU A 4 -34.38 26.16 63.05
C LEU A 4 -34.07 25.60 61.65
N LEU A 5 -34.19 26.49 60.65
CA LEU A 5 -33.83 26.32 59.25
C LEU A 5 -32.33 25.98 59.10
N LEU A 6 -32.02 24.69 58.92
CA LEU A 6 -30.74 24.23 58.40
C LEU A 6 -30.82 24.16 56.88
N GLY A 7 -30.42 25.24 56.23
CA GLY A 7 -30.11 25.27 54.80
C GLY A 7 -28.92 24.34 54.52
N ARG A 8 -29.21 23.10 54.12
CA ARG A 8 -28.20 22.23 53.49
C ARG A 8 -27.96 22.74 52.07
N THR A 9 -26.90 23.52 51.91
CA THR A 9 -26.22 23.72 50.64
C THR A 9 -25.86 22.37 50.02
N LEU A 10 -26.68 21.90 49.09
CA LEU A 10 -26.29 20.91 48.09
C LEU A 10 -25.19 21.58 47.23
N ARG A 11 -23.92 21.38 47.61
CA ARG A 11 -22.80 21.57 46.70
C ARG A 11 -23.03 20.63 45.51
N ARG A 12 -23.59 21.18 44.43
CA ARG A 12 -23.50 20.59 43.09
C ARG A 12 -22.02 20.30 42.86
N CYS A 13 -21.62 19.03 42.91
CA CYS A 13 -20.39 18.58 42.30
C CYS A 13 -20.45 19.00 40.82
N ARG A 14 -19.77 20.09 40.47
CA ARG A 14 -19.54 20.44 39.06
C ARG A 14 -18.67 19.31 38.51
N SER A 15 -19.21 18.49 37.63
CA SER A 15 -18.43 17.53 36.86
C SER A 15 -17.32 18.29 36.12
N GLY A 16 -16.06 17.99 36.45
CA GLY A 16 -14.87 18.68 35.94
C GLY A 16 -14.55 18.39 34.46
N LEU A 17 -15.40 17.64 33.75
CA LEU A 17 -15.22 17.26 32.35
C LEU A 17 -16.42 17.77 31.55
N ARG A 18 -16.23 18.89 30.84
CA ARG A 18 -17.18 19.37 29.84
C ARG A 18 -17.01 18.57 28.55
N MET A 19 -18.12 18.17 27.93
CA MET A 19 -18.12 17.55 26.61
C MET A 19 -17.90 18.62 25.53
N HIS A 20 -17.02 18.34 24.58
CA HIS A 20 -16.99 19.05 23.30
C HIS A 20 -17.85 18.25 22.31
N HIS A 21 -18.81 18.91 21.65
CA HIS A 21 -19.54 18.29 20.54
C HIS A 21 -18.56 18.03 19.38
N CYS A 22 -18.42 16.76 18.98
CA CYS A 22 -17.58 16.35 17.86
C CYS A 22 -18.36 16.50 16.55
N LEU A 23 -17.73 17.06 15.52
CA LEU A 23 -18.30 17.24 14.17
C LEU A 23 -18.25 15.90 13.41
N THR A 24 -19.33 15.53 12.73
CA THR A 24 -19.32 14.44 11.75
C THR A 24 -18.77 14.95 10.41
N ALA A 25 -17.68 14.34 9.93
CA ALA A 25 -17.17 14.62 8.59
C ALA A 25 -18.01 13.87 7.55
N LYS A 26 -18.63 14.59 6.61
CA LYS A 26 -19.18 14.00 5.38
C LYS A 26 -18.04 13.86 4.38
N VAL A 27 -17.71 12.61 4.03
CA VAL A 27 -16.68 12.30 3.04
C VAL A 27 -17.28 11.43 1.94
N THR A 28 -16.77 11.59 0.73
CA THR A 28 -17.10 10.77 -0.44
C THR A 28 -15.81 10.28 -1.06
N ASN A 29 -15.90 9.23 -1.88
CA ASN A 29 -14.77 8.79 -2.68
C ASN A 29 -14.28 9.93 -3.59
N GLU A 30 -12.97 10.05 -3.70
CA GLU A 30 -12.32 10.97 -4.62
C GLU A 30 -12.68 10.60 -6.07
N PRO A 31 -13.11 11.56 -6.90
CA PRO A 31 -13.36 11.30 -8.30
C PRO A 31 -12.10 10.83 -9.03
N ILE A 32 -12.25 9.82 -9.88
CA ILE A 32 -11.20 9.39 -10.81
C ILE A 32 -11.21 10.33 -12.02
N LEU A 33 -10.10 10.99 -12.29
CA LEU A 33 -9.96 11.86 -13.45
C LEU A 33 -9.63 11.03 -14.71
N GLU A 34 -10.10 11.52 -15.86
CA GLU A 34 -10.05 10.74 -17.12
C GLU A 34 -8.79 10.99 -17.97
N PHE A 35 -8.07 12.11 -17.77
CA PHE A 35 -6.85 12.47 -18.52
C PHE A 35 -7.05 12.49 -20.05
N LYS A 36 -8.21 12.98 -20.50
CA LYS A 36 -8.54 13.14 -21.91
C LYS A 36 -7.57 14.09 -22.61
N PRO A 37 -7.30 13.93 -23.92
CA PRO A 37 -6.53 14.92 -24.67
C PRO A 37 -7.11 16.34 -24.48
N GLY A 38 -6.27 17.29 -24.09
CA GLY A 38 -6.66 18.69 -23.83
C GLY A 38 -7.24 18.98 -22.43
N SER A 39 -7.29 17.99 -21.53
CA SER A 39 -7.74 18.25 -20.15
C SER A 39 -6.63 18.81 -19.26
N GLN A 40 -7.01 19.62 -18.27
CA GLN A 40 -6.05 20.31 -17.38
C GLN A 40 -5.20 19.33 -16.58
N GLU A 41 -5.78 18.24 -16.09
CA GLU A 41 -5.06 17.21 -15.34
C GLU A 41 -4.03 16.48 -16.21
N ARG A 42 -4.31 16.32 -17.53
CA ARG A 42 -3.36 15.74 -18.47
C ARG A 42 -2.17 16.67 -18.70
N GLU A 43 -2.42 17.95 -18.92
CA GLU A 43 -1.36 18.96 -19.10
C GLU A 43 -0.48 19.07 -17.85
N ALA A 44 -1.11 19.12 -16.66
CA ALA A 44 -0.41 19.15 -15.39
C ALA A 44 0.46 17.91 -15.17
N LEU A 45 -0.05 16.72 -15.50
CA LEU A 45 0.70 15.47 -15.39
C LEU A 45 1.87 15.42 -16.39
N GLN A 46 1.65 15.83 -17.63
CA GLN A 46 2.72 15.89 -18.65
C GLN A 46 3.85 16.82 -18.21
N LYS A 47 3.50 17.99 -17.64
CA LYS A 47 4.47 18.91 -17.06
C LYS A 47 5.25 18.25 -15.91
N ALA A 48 4.55 17.60 -14.97
CA ALA A 48 5.20 16.94 -13.83
C ALA A 48 6.12 15.78 -14.27
N LEU A 49 5.74 15.00 -15.28
CA LEU A 49 6.59 13.95 -15.87
C LEU A 49 7.84 14.55 -16.54
N GLN A 50 7.67 15.64 -17.29
CA GLN A 50 8.78 16.35 -17.92
C GLN A 50 9.74 16.93 -16.87
N ASP A 51 9.19 17.48 -15.77
CA ASP A 51 9.98 18.01 -14.66
C ASP A 51 10.81 16.94 -13.95
N LEU A 52 10.46 15.66 -14.05
CA LEU A 52 11.21 14.54 -13.47
C LEU A 52 12.17 13.86 -14.46
N LYS A 53 12.11 14.21 -15.76
CA LYS A 53 12.93 13.59 -16.80
C LYS A 53 14.42 13.83 -16.53
N GLY A 54 15.18 12.75 -16.38
CA GLY A 54 16.62 12.80 -16.14
C GLY A 54 17.05 13.33 -14.77
N LYS A 55 16.11 13.56 -13.84
CA LYS A 55 16.42 14.02 -12.47
C LYS A 55 16.55 12.86 -11.49
N THR A 56 17.41 13.04 -10.50
CA THR A 56 17.54 12.17 -9.32
C THR A 56 17.23 13.01 -8.08
N GLU A 57 16.21 12.64 -7.32
CA GLU A 57 15.90 13.31 -6.04
C GLU A 57 16.76 12.71 -4.91
N ASP A 58 17.37 13.58 -4.10
CA ASP A 58 18.08 13.18 -2.89
C ASP A 58 17.06 13.02 -1.76
N ILE A 59 16.92 11.79 -1.25
CA ILE A 59 15.92 11.40 -0.26
C ILE A 59 16.64 10.92 1.01
N PRO A 60 16.71 11.76 2.07
CA PRO A 60 17.34 11.40 3.32
C PRO A 60 16.44 10.49 4.16
N CYS A 61 17.01 9.90 5.22
CA CYS A 61 16.19 9.52 6.37
C CYS A 61 15.70 10.82 7.05
N VAL A 62 14.47 10.82 7.60
CA VAL A 62 13.97 11.96 8.39
C VAL A 62 13.66 11.50 9.80
N ILE A 63 14.45 11.99 10.76
CA ILE A 63 14.37 11.61 12.17
C ILE A 63 14.28 12.88 13.00
N GLY A 64 13.18 13.04 13.73
CA GLY A 64 12.94 14.25 14.52
C GLY A 64 12.79 15.54 13.72
N GLY A 65 12.42 15.41 12.44
CA GLY A 65 12.35 16.54 11.51
C GLY A 65 13.70 16.91 10.90
N GLU A 66 14.78 16.21 11.25
CA GLU A 66 16.11 16.41 10.67
C GLU A 66 16.38 15.40 9.55
N GLU A 67 16.96 15.89 8.47
CA GLU A 67 17.44 15.07 7.36
C GLU A 67 18.79 14.43 7.74
N VAL A 68 18.86 13.10 7.66
CA VAL A 68 20.05 12.33 8.04
C VAL A 68 20.50 11.43 6.90
N TRP A 69 21.81 11.45 6.64
CA TRP A 69 22.47 10.59 5.66
C TRP A 69 23.40 9.57 6.34
N THR A 70 23.38 8.34 5.85
CA THR A 70 24.36 7.31 6.19
C THR A 70 25.28 7.06 5.00
N LYS A 71 26.34 6.27 5.23
CA LYS A 71 27.26 5.85 4.15
C LYS A 71 26.66 4.77 3.23
N ASP A 72 25.57 4.11 3.64
CA ASP A 72 24.93 3.06 2.85
C ASP A 72 23.96 3.66 1.83
N VAL A 73 24.54 4.25 0.78
CA VAL A 73 23.79 4.90 -0.31
C VAL A 73 23.16 3.87 -1.24
N ARG A 74 21.90 4.10 -1.58
CA ARG A 74 21.08 3.29 -2.46
C ARG A 74 20.42 4.16 -3.54
N TYR A 75 19.89 3.50 -4.56
CA TYR A 75 19.19 4.17 -5.64
C TYR A 75 17.88 3.47 -5.95
N GLN A 76 16.84 4.26 -6.21
CA GLN A 76 15.67 3.81 -6.93
C GLN A 76 15.88 4.11 -8.41
N VAL A 77 15.61 3.12 -9.27
CA VAL A 77 15.66 3.28 -10.73
C VAL A 77 14.24 3.29 -11.30
N SER A 78 14.06 3.90 -12.47
CA SER A 78 12.80 3.80 -13.20
C SER A 78 12.65 2.38 -13.78
N PRO A 79 11.56 1.64 -13.56
CA PRO A 79 11.45 0.25 -14.02
C PRO A 79 11.50 0.07 -15.54
N PHE A 80 10.98 1.05 -16.29
CA PHE A 80 10.94 1.04 -17.75
C PHE A 80 12.16 1.71 -18.41
N ASN A 81 13.04 2.31 -17.61
CA ASN A 81 14.34 2.83 -18.03
C ASN A 81 15.30 2.76 -16.84
N HIS A 82 15.85 1.58 -16.57
CA HIS A 82 16.61 1.32 -15.33
C HIS A 82 17.96 2.05 -15.27
N SER A 83 18.39 2.68 -16.38
CA SER A 83 19.51 3.63 -16.38
C SER A 83 19.19 4.94 -15.67
N HIS A 84 17.91 5.32 -15.61
CA HIS A 84 17.44 6.52 -14.92
C HIS A 84 17.29 6.24 -13.42
N LYS A 85 18.24 6.74 -12.64
CA LYS A 85 18.17 6.79 -11.17
C LYS A 85 17.22 7.91 -10.76
N VAL A 86 16.02 7.58 -10.32
CA VAL A 86 14.96 8.56 -10.00
C VAL A 86 15.13 9.11 -8.59
N ALA A 87 15.75 8.34 -7.69
CA ALA A 87 16.09 8.79 -6.34
C ALA A 87 17.42 8.22 -5.87
N LYS A 88 18.17 9.00 -5.10
CA LYS A 88 19.30 8.59 -4.29
C LYS A 88 18.86 8.66 -2.83
N TYR A 89 19.02 7.58 -2.08
CA TYR A 89 18.65 7.54 -0.66
C TYR A 89 19.71 6.79 0.13
N CYS A 90 19.55 6.68 1.45
CA CYS A 90 20.44 5.87 2.27
C CYS A 90 19.65 4.97 3.22
N TYR A 91 20.22 3.82 3.58
CA TYR A 91 19.65 2.99 4.63
C TYR A 91 20.06 3.49 6.02
N ALA A 92 19.08 3.61 6.92
CA ALA A 92 19.30 3.77 8.34
C ALA A 92 19.95 2.50 8.91
N ASP A 93 21.08 2.68 9.60
CA ASP A 93 21.68 1.62 10.38
C ASP A 93 20.94 1.41 11.71
N LYS A 94 21.33 0.38 12.45
CA LYS A 94 20.72 0.03 13.74
C LYS A 94 20.76 1.18 14.74
N ASP A 95 21.82 1.98 14.76
CA ASP A 95 21.96 3.08 15.72
C ASP A 95 21.01 4.22 15.37
N LEU A 96 20.89 4.54 14.08
CA LEU A 96 19.97 5.54 13.57
C LEU A 96 18.51 5.14 13.79
N LEU A 97 18.18 3.87 13.57
CA LEU A 97 16.85 3.32 13.89
C LEU A 97 16.53 3.42 15.39
N ASN A 98 17.48 3.12 16.27
CA ASN A 98 17.28 3.28 17.72
C ASN A 98 17.12 4.75 18.13
N LYS A 99 17.82 5.69 17.48
CA LYS A 99 17.58 7.13 17.66
C LYS A 99 16.18 7.52 17.22
N ALA A 100 15.71 7.01 16.07
CA ALA A 100 14.35 7.24 15.58
C ALA A 100 13.28 6.71 16.57
N ILE A 101 13.49 5.52 17.15
CA ILE A 101 12.62 4.96 18.19
C ILE A 101 12.55 5.90 19.40
N LYS A 102 13.71 6.33 19.93
CA LYS A 102 13.76 7.23 21.10
C LYS A 102 13.04 8.54 20.84
N ALA A 103 13.28 9.14 19.67
CA ALA A 103 12.68 10.42 19.31
C ALA A 103 11.16 10.31 19.10
N ALA A 104 10.69 9.21 18.48
CA ALA A 104 9.27 8.90 18.36
C ALA A 104 8.59 8.75 19.73
N LEU A 105 9.18 7.94 20.63
CA LEU A 105 8.64 7.71 21.97
C LEU A 105 8.54 8.99 22.80
N ALA A 106 9.48 9.93 22.63
CA ALA A 106 9.45 11.22 23.31
C ALA A 106 8.24 12.10 22.91
N ALA A 107 7.81 12.02 21.64
CA ALA A 107 6.66 12.78 21.14
C ALA A 107 5.30 12.10 21.39
N ARG A 108 5.31 10.78 21.67
CA ARG A 108 4.08 9.96 21.73
C ARG A 108 3.03 10.50 22.69
N LYS A 109 3.41 10.87 23.91
CA LYS A 109 2.44 11.25 24.95
C LYS A 109 1.70 12.53 24.57
N GLU A 110 2.40 13.54 24.05
CA GLU A 110 1.77 14.79 23.60
C GLU A 110 0.85 14.52 22.39
N TRP A 111 1.31 13.70 21.45
CA TRP A 111 0.53 13.34 20.27
C TRP A 111 -0.75 12.55 20.59
N ASP A 112 -0.67 11.58 21.49
CA ASP A 112 -1.78 10.76 21.97
C ASP A 112 -2.83 11.60 22.72
N LEU A 113 -2.39 12.59 23.52
CA LEU A 113 -3.27 13.51 24.24
C LEU A 113 -3.91 14.60 23.36
N LYS A 114 -3.41 14.81 22.14
CA LYS A 114 -4.03 15.71 21.17
C LYS A 114 -5.45 15.22 20.83
N PRO A 115 -6.47 16.08 20.75
CA PRO A 115 -7.81 15.66 20.33
C PRO A 115 -7.78 14.91 19.00
N ILE A 116 -8.62 13.87 18.86
CA ILE A 116 -8.66 13.06 17.65
C ILE A 116 -9.08 13.89 16.42
N GLN A 117 -9.87 14.95 16.64
CA GLN A 117 -10.26 15.95 15.64
C GLN A 117 -9.04 16.65 15.04
N ASP A 118 -8.12 17.11 15.88
CA ASP A 118 -6.92 17.81 15.43
C ASP A 118 -5.98 16.87 14.67
N ARG A 119 -5.90 15.60 15.09
CA ARG A 119 -5.14 14.57 14.36
C ARG A 119 -5.79 14.25 13.01
N ALA A 120 -7.12 14.13 12.97
CA ALA A 120 -7.90 13.89 11.77
C ALA A 120 -7.77 15.04 10.76
N GLN A 121 -7.73 16.29 11.24
CA GLN A 121 -7.60 17.47 10.40
C GLN A 121 -6.30 17.47 9.56
N ILE A 122 -5.22 16.88 10.08
CA ILE A 122 -3.95 16.74 9.34
C ILE A 122 -4.16 15.82 8.13
N LEU A 123 -4.83 14.67 8.29
CA LEU A 123 -5.09 13.77 7.15
C LEU A 123 -6.09 14.37 6.17
N LEU A 124 -7.13 15.07 6.65
CA LEU A 124 -8.06 15.79 5.77
C LEU A 124 -7.34 16.86 4.94
N LYS A 125 -6.45 17.65 5.56
CA LYS A 125 -5.64 18.64 4.84
C LYS A 125 -4.67 17.98 3.85
N ALA A 126 -4.02 16.87 4.24
CA ALA A 126 -3.15 16.11 3.33
C ALA A 126 -3.92 15.58 2.12
N ALA A 127 -5.15 15.11 2.33
CA ALA A 127 -6.04 14.67 1.26
C ALA A 127 -6.38 15.80 0.28
N ASP A 128 -6.64 17.01 0.77
CA ASP A 128 -6.92 18.16 -0.10
C ASP A 128 -5.68 18.64 -0.87
N ILE A 129 -4.50 18.58 -0.25
CA ILE A 129 -3.22 18.85 -0.93
C ILE A 129 -3.00 17.86 -2.09
N LEU A 130 -3.28 16.57 -1.87
CA LEU A 130 -3.16 15.53 -2.90
C LEU A 130 -4.26 15.61 -3.96
N SER A 131 -5.48 16.01 -3.58
CA SER A 131 -6.60 16.18 -4.50
C SER A 131 -6.36 17.33 -5.48
N GLY A 132 -5.76 18.42 -4.99
CA GLY A 132 -5.44 19.61 -5.79
C GLY A 132 -3.95 19.73 -6.16
N PRO A 133 -3.19 20.60 -5.47
CA PRO A 133 -1.91 21.11 -5.97
C PRO A 133 -0.80 20.07 -6.13
N ARG A 134 -0.83 18.94 -5.40
CA ARG A 134 0.19 17.88 -5.48
C ARG A 134 -0.24 16.66 -6.29
N ARG A 135 -1.44 16.64 -6.88
CA ARG A 135 -1.96 15.47 -7.62
C ARG A 135 -1.03 15.06 -8.75
N ALA A 136 -0.69 15.98 -9.64
CA ALA A 136 0.20 15.69 -10.77
C ALA A 136 1.59 15.25 -10.33
N GLU A 137 2.13 15.81 -9.24
CA GLU A 137 3.45 15.44 -8.72
C GLU A 137 3.47 14.01 -8.17
N VAL A 138 2.46 13.63 -7.36
CA VAL A 138 2.40 12.27 -6.80
C VAL A 138 2.16 11.23 -7.89
N LEU A 139 1.28 11.52 -8.86
CA LEU A 139 1.09 10.66 -10.03
C LEU A 139 2.38 10.49 -10.82
N ALA A 140 3.08 11.58 -11.15
CA ALA A 140 4.30 11.51 -11.95
C ALA A 140 5.42 10.73 -11.24
N LYS A 141 5.59 10.92 -9.93
CA LYS A 141 6.57 10.17 -9.12
C LYS A 141 6.23 8.68 -9.03
N THR A 142 4.95 8.34 -8.92
CA THR A 142 4.48 6.95 -8.94
C THR A 142 4.65 6.32 -10.32
N ILE A 143 4.34 7.03 -11.41
CA ILE A 143 4.56 6.56 -12.78
C ILE A 143 6.04 6.27 -13.00
N ILE A 144 6.90 7.27 -12.79
CA ILE A 144 8.34 7.16 -13.11
C ILE A 144 9.07 6.19 -12.17
N GLY A 145 8.75 6.21 -10.88
CA GLY A 145 9.42 5.41 -9.87
C GLY A 145 8.93 3.96 -9.76
N GLN A 146 7.66 3.70 -10.08
CA GLN A 146 7.05 2.37 -9.93
C GLN A 146 6.60 1.75 -11.25
N GLY A 147 6.62 2.48 -12.38
CA GLY A 147 6.23 1.94 -13.69
C GLY A 147 4.72 1.86 -13.93
N LYS A 148 3.92 2.64 -13.19
CA LYS A 148 2.47 2.69 -13.39
C LYS A 148 2.09 3.44 -14.65
N THR A 149 0.99 3.05 -15.29
CA THR A 149 0.31 3.89 -16.28
C THR A 149 -0.47 5.00 -15.58
N VAL A 150 -0.92 6.02 -16.33
CA VAL A 150 -1.65 7.17 -15.79
C VAL A 150 -2.83 6.74 -14.91
N ILE A 151 -3.72 5.88 -15.44
CA ILE A 151 -4.88 5.42 -14.68
C ILE A 151 -4.49 4.60 -13.45
N GLN A 152 -3.40 3.81 -13.51
CA GLN A 152 -2.95 3.00 -12.37
C GLN A 152 -2.33 3.87 -11.26
N ALA A 153 -1.70 4.99 -11.61
CA ALA A 153 -1.22 5.96 -10.65
C ALA A 153 -2.35 6.82 -10.08
N GLU A 154 -3.32 7.22 -10.91
CA GLU A 154 -4.50 7.98 -10.50
C GLU A 154 -5.34 7.25 -9.46
N ILE A 155 -5.68 5.98 -9.71
CA ILE A 155 -6.51 5.19 -8.78
C ILE A 155 -5.76 4.86 -7.47
N ASP A 156 -4.43 4.90 -7.45
CA ASP A 156 -3.58 4.59 -6.30
C ASP A 156 -3.15 5.86 -5.55
N ALA A 157 -2.20 6.59 -6.13
CA ALA A 157 -1.48 7.65 -5.46
C ALA A 157 -2.34 8.91 -5.21
N ALA A 158 -3.41 9.08 -5.99
CA ALA A 158 -4.45 10.06 -5.70
C ALA A 158 -5.64 9.39 -5.02
N ALA A 159 -6.52 8.74 -5.78
CA ALA A 159 -7.86 8.41 -5.27
C ALA A 159 -7.85 7.50 -4.03
N GLU A 160 -7.16 6.36 -4.07
CA GLU A 160 -7.09 5.45 -2.92
C GLU A 160 -6.40 6.07 -1.70
N LEU A 161 -5.31 6.83 -1.90
CA LEU A 161 -4.62 7.52 -0.80
C LEU A 161 -5.47 8.63 -0.16
N ILE A 162 -6.12 9.45 -0.99
CA ILE A 162 -7.04 10.50 -0.56
C ILE A 162 -8.22 9.89 0.19
N ASP A 163 -8.77 8.79 -0.32
CA ASP A 163 -9.85 8.05 0.32
C ASP A 163 -9.41 7.47 1.66
N PHE A 164 -8.23 6.85 1.75
CA PHE A 164 -7.71 6.39 3.05
C PHE A 164 -7.64 7.52 4.06
N PHE A 165 -7.12 8.69 3.66
CA PHE A 165 -7.02 9.83 4.57
C PHE A 165 -8.39 10.35 5.01
N ARG A 166 -9.33 10.52 4.08
CA ARG A 166 -10.68 11.03 4.38
C ARG A 166 -11.53 10.04 5.15
N PHE A 167 -11.59 8.79 4.71
CA PHE A 167 -12.41 7.76 5.34
C PHE A 167 -11.84 7.34 6.70
N ASN A 168 -10.52 7.18 6.87
CA ASN A 168 -9.95 6.90 8.19
C ASN A 168 -10.19 8.06 9.17
N ALA A 169 -10.05 9.32 8.73
CA ALA A 169 -10.39 10.47 9.55
C ALA A 169 -11.86 10.43 9.98
N LYS A 170 -12.78 10.17 9.04
CA LYS A 170 -14.20 9.96 9.36
C LYS A 170 -14.39 8.83 10.38
N TYR A 171 -13.83 7.65 10.15
CA TYR A 171 -14.01 6.50 11.03
C TYR A 171 -13.46 6.76 12.43
N ALA A 172 -12.34 7.45 12.55
CA ALA A 172 -11.77 7.86 13.83
C ALA A 172 -12.69 8.83 14.60
N LEU A 173 -13.28 9.81 13.89
CA LEU A 173 -14.24 10.75 14.47
C LEU A 173 -15.55 10.08 14.90
N ASP A 174 -16.07 9.18 14.06
CA ASP A 174 -17.28 8.41 14.36
C ASP A 174 -17.03 7.48 15.56
N LEU A 175 -15.85 6.85 15.65
CA LEU A 175 -15.49 5.97 16.77
C LEU A 175 -15.52 6.69 18.12
N GLU A 176 -15.10 7.96 18.19
CA GLU A 176 -15.15 8.74 19.44
C GLU A 176 -16.60 9.05 19.89
N GLN A 177 -17.58 8.94 19.00
CA GLN A 177 -19.00 9.16 19.32
C GLN A 177 -19.66 7.94 19.97
N GLU A 178 -18.97 6.79 20.01
CA GLU A 178 -19.48 5.59 20.68
C GLU A 178 -19.65 5.84 22.19
N THR A 179 -20.92 5.88 22.64
CA THR A 179 -21.26 6.18 24.03
C THR A 179 -21.49 4.91 24.85
N LEU A 180 -21.03 4.94 26.11
CA LEU A 180 -21.35 3.92 27.09
C LEU A 180 -22.62 4.30 27.87
N ILE A 181 -23.39 3.28 28.27
CA ILE A 181 -24.51 3.46 29.19
C ILE A 181 -23.95 4.02 30.51
N SER A 182 -24.50 5.16 30.94
CA SER A 182 -24.24 5.74 32.26
C SER A 182 -25.48 5.59 33.13
N VAL A 183 -25.30 5.11 34.36
CA VAL A 183 -26.37 4.98 35.36
C VAL A 183 -26.09 5.91 36.55
N PRO A 184 -27.08 6.65 37.07
CA PRO A 184 -26.86 7.47 38.26
C PRO A 184 -26.34 6.64 39.46
N SER A 185 -25.36 7.11 40.23
CA SER A 185 -24.64 8.41 40.22
C SER A 185 -23.32 8.40 39.45
N SER A 186 -23.13 7.46 38.52
CA SER A 186 -21.89 7.25 37.76
C SER A 186 -21.96 7.82 36.34
N THR A 187 -20.80 8.14 35.76
CA THR A 187 -20.66 8.50 34.34
C THR A 187 -19.54 7.67 33.74
N ASN A 188 -19.86 6.90 32.72
CA ASN A 188 -18.90 6.05 32.01
C ASN A 188 -18.40 6.78 30.76
N LYS A 189 -17.09 6.75 30.53
CA LYS A 189 -16.47 7.31 29.33
C LYS A 189 -15.44 6.31 28.79
N MET A 190 -15.46 6.12 27.47
CA MET A 190 -14.40 5.40 26.77
C MET A 190 -13.36 6.40 26.26
N VAL A 191 -12.08 6.05 26.39
CA VAL A 191 -10.97 6.81 25.80
C VAL A 191 -10.21 5.87 24.88
N PHE A 192 -10.24 6.17 23.59
CA PHE A 192 -9.50 5.43 22.56
C PHE A 192 -8.04 5.89 22.54
N ARG A 193 -7.25 5.34 23.47
CA ARG A 193 -5.81 5.61 23.58
C ARG A 193 -5.05 5.05 22.38
N GLY A 194 -4.03 5.78 21.93
CA GLY A 194 -2.96 5.19 21.14
C GLY A 194 -2.25 4.06 21.90
N LEU A 195 -1.57 3.18 21.18
CA LEU A 195 -0.80 2.11 21.80
C LEU A 195 0.43 2.70 22.49
N GLU A 196 0.71 2.23 23.70
CA GLU A 196 1.93 2.63 24.40
C GLU A 196 3.14 1.90 23.80
N GLY A 197 4.02 2.67 23.17
CA GLY A 197 5.17 2.18 22.41
C GLY A 197 5.29 2.90 21.07
N PHE A 198 5.89 2.23 20.09
CA PHE A 198 5.91 2.67 18.70
C PHE A 198 5.42 1.57 17.75
N VAL A 199 4.88 1.99 16.61
CA VAL A 199 4.47 1.10 15.52
C VAL A 199 5.53 1.08 14.44
N ALA A 200 5.87 -0.10 13.94
CA ALA A 200 6.71 -0.27 12.76
C ALA A 200 5.83 -0.45 11.51
N ALA A 201 5.83 0.54 10.61
CA ALA A 201 5.13 0.46 9.33
C ALA A 201 6.09 0.02 8.23
N ILE A 202 5.78 -1.10 7.57
CA ILE A 202 6.62 -1.70 6.51
C ILE A 202 5.77 -1.84 5.25
N SER A 203 6.00 -0.97 4.27
CA SER A 203 5.15 -0.87 3.08
C SER A 203 5.75 -1.52 1.83
N PRO A 204 4.91 -2.00 0.90
CA PRO A 204 5.32 -2.64 -0.34
C PRO A 204 5.60 -1.60 -1.42
N PHE A 205 6.05 -2.06 -2.59
CA PHE A 205 6.32 -1.19 -3.75
C PHE A 205 5.08 -0.87 -4.59
N ASN A 206 4.03 -1.70 -4.52
CA ASN A 206 3.01 -1.77 -5.56
C ASN A 206 1.92 -0.70 -5.45
N PHE A 207 1.73 -0.11 -4.27
CA PHE A 207 0.78 0.98 -4.05
C PHE A 207 1.41 2.05 -3.18
N THR A 208 1.39 3.27 -3.70
CA THR A 208 1.77 4.48 -2.95
C THR A 208 0.80 4.71 -1.80
N ALA A 209 -0.49 4.45 -2.04
CA ALA A 209 -1.57 4.56 -1.07
C ALA A 209 -1.35 3.70 0.16
N ILE A 210 -0.96 2.43 -0.04
CA ILE A 210 -0.68 1.49 1.05
C ILE A 210 0.44 2.02 1.94
N GLY A 211 1.51 2.58 1.36
CA GLY A 211 2.60 3.19 2.15
C GLY A 211 2.12 4.32 3.05
N GLY A 212 1.36 5.26 2.47
CA GLY A 212 0.76 6.36 3.22
C GLY A 212 -0.16 5.86 4.34
N ASN A 213 -1.06 4.91 4.04
CA ASN A 213 -2.04 4.39 4.98
C ASN A 213 -1.41 3.58 6.13
N LEU A 214 -0.43 2.70 5.83
CA LEU A 214 0.21 1.87 6.86
C LEU A 214 0.89 2.70 7.94
N ALA A 215 1.43 3.87 7.58
CA ALA A 215 2.05 4.80 8.51
C ALA A 215 1.05 5.79 9.13
N SER A 216 0.13 6.36 8.33
CA SER A 216 -0.76 7.42 8.79
C SER A 216 -1.94 6.91 9.61
N ALA A 217 -2.46 5.71 9.37
CA ALA A 217 -3.60 5.19 10.11
C ALA A 217 -3.27 4.92 11.60
N PRO A 218 -2.12 4.30 11.96
CA PRO A 218 -1.70 4.28 13.35
C PRO A 218 -1.45 5.68 13.92
N ALA A 219 -0.81 6.57 13.15
CA ALA A 219 -0.52 7.94 13.60
C ALA A 219 -1.81 8.71 13.94
N LEU A 220 -2.86 8.60 13.11
CA LEU A 220 -4.19 9.18 13.36
C LEU A 220 -4.77 8.76 14.71
N MET A 221 -4.56 7.50 15.10
CA MET A 221 -5.04 6.94 16.37
C MET A 221 -4.13 7.25 17.56
N GLY A 222 -3.22 8.23 17.45
CA GLY A 222 -2.35 8.68 18.55
C GLY A 222 -1.06 7.88 18.70
N ASN A 223 -0.71 7.01 17.75
CA ASN A 223 0.56 6.29 17.76
C ASN A 223 1.69 7.13 17.15
N VAL A 224 2.92 6.73 17.44
CA VAL A 224 4.12 7.19 16.73
C VAL A 224 4.72 6.04 15.93
N VAL A 225 5.32 6.35 14.79
CA VAL A 225 5.59 5.36 13.75
C VAL A 225 7.01 5.48 13.22
N LEU A 226 7.68 4.34 13.04
CA LEU A 226 8.84 4.21 12.16
C LEU A 226 8.35 3.64 10.83
N TRP A 227 8.40 4.44 9.78
CA TRP A 227 8.00 4.02 8.44
C TRP A 227 9.23 3.64 7.63
N LYS A 228 9.35 2.33 7.34
CA LYS A 228 10.29 1.79 6.37
C LYS A 228 9.57 1.62 5.02
N PRO A 229 9.67 2.58 4.09
CA PRO A 229 9.10 2.44 2.75
C PRO A 229 9.76 1.30 1.96
N SER A 230 9.18 0.99 0.80
CA SER A 230 9.82 0.11 -0.18
C SER A 230 10.86 0.88 -0.98
N ASP A 231 12.00 0.26 -1.20
CA ASP A 231 13.12 0.79 -1.98
C ASP A 231 12.71 1.21 -3.40
N SER A 232 11.79 0.46 -4.01
CA SER A 232 11.29 0.71 -5.36
C SER A 232 10.03 1.59 -5.40
N ALA A 233 9.64 2.20 -4.28
CA ALA A 233 8.61 3.24 -4.19
C ALA A 233 9.09 4.45 -3.37
N MET A 234 10.40 4.66 -3.26
CA MET A 234 11.01 5.69 -2.40
C MET A 234 10.56 7.10 -2.78
N LEU A 235 10.58 7.41 -4.07
CA LEU A 235 10.28 8.73 -4.63
C LEU A 235 8.86 9.21 -4.30
N SER A 236 7.86 8.35 -4.53
CA SER A 236 6.46 8.64 -4.21
C SER A 236 6.20 8.63 -2.70
N SER A 237 6.79 7.67 -1.97
CA SER A 237 6.67 7.58 -0.51
C SER A 237 7.20 8.84 0.19
N TYR A 238 8.34 9.37 -0.25
CA TYR A 238 8.91 10.58 0.32
C TYR A 238 8.06 11.82 0.04
N LEU A 239 7.43 11.90 -1.15
CA LEU A 239 6.46 12.98 -1.41
C LEU A 239 5.26 12.87 -0.46
N VAL A 240 4.70 11.67 -0.27
CA VAL A 240 3.59 11.48 0.68
C VAL A 240 3.99 11.88 2.10
N TYR A 241 5.21 11.53 2.54
CA TYR A 241 5.77 12.00 3.81
C TYR A 241 5.81 13.54 3.88
N LYS A 242 6.36 14.20 2.86
CA LYS A 242 6.42 15.66 2.77
C LYS A 242 5.03 16.30 2.82
N VAL A 243 4.04 15.72 2.14
CA VAL A 243 2.66 16.21 2.17
C VAL A 243 2.05 16.10 3.58
N LEU A 244 2.32 15.01 4.31
CA LEU A 244 1.87 14.90 5.71
C LEU A 244 2.50 15.99 6.59
N VAL A 245 3.80 16.27 6.40
CA VAL A 245 4.50 17.36 7.12
C VAL A 245 3.91 18.74 6.73
N GLU A 246 3.68 19.00 5.45
CA GLU A 246 3.03 20.23 4.93
C GLU A 246 1.59 20.39 5.48
N ALA A 247 0.90 19.27 5.70
CA ALA A 247 -0.43 19.22 6.31
C ALA A 247 -0.41 19.46 7.83
N GLY A 248 0.76 19.51 8.46
CA GLY A 248 0.93 19.83 9.88
C GLY A 248 1.20 18.62 10.77
N LEU A 249 1.64 17.49 10.22
CA LEU A 249 2.14 16.37 11.01
C LEU A 249 3.32 16.84 11.87
N PRO A 250 3.24 16.73 13.22
CA PRO A 250 4.34 17.16 14.08
C PRO A 250 5.61 16.34 13.83
N PRO A 251 6.81 16.92 14.07
CA PRO A 251 8.04 16.16 14.06
C PRO A 251 7.93 14.98 15.03
N ASN A 252 8.67 13.91 14.75
CA ASN A 252 8.70 12.66 15.53
C ASN A 252 7.45 11.79 15.52
N VAL A 253 6.32 12.20 14.94
CA VAL A 253 5.13 11.34 14.87
C VAL A 253 5.32 10.22 13.85
N ILE A 254 5.86 10.53 12.67
CA ILE A 254 6.31 9.54 11.68
C ILE A 254 7.77 9.81 11.37
N GLN A 255 8.62 8.81 11.59
CA GLN A 255 10.02 8.81 11.19
C GLN A 255 10.13 8.14 9.82
N PHE A 256 10.69 8.83 8.82
CA PHE A 256 10.91 8.27 7.49
C PHE A 256 12.27 7.59 7.46
N VAL A 257 12.30 6.26 7.56
CA VAL A 257 13.52 5.49 7.80
C VAL A 257 13.68 4.36 6.79
N PRO A 258 14.05 4.66 5.53
CA PRO A 258 14.53 3.65 4.59
C PRO A 258 15.63 2.81 5.26
N ALA A 259 15.55 1.49 5.17
CA ALA A 259 16.50 0.60 5.82
C ALA A 259 16.49 -0.77 5.14
N ASP A 260 17.60 -1.49 5.27
CA ASP A 260 17.63 -2.91 4.92
C ASP A 260 16.56 -3.67 5.70
N GLY A 261 15.82 -4.54 5.01
CA GLY A 261 14.65 -5.23 5.57
C GLY A 261 14.98 -6.05 6.83
N PRO A 262 15.97 -6.96 6.76
CA PRO A 262 16.49 -7.65 7.93
C PRO A 262 16.95 -6.73 9.06
N VAL A 263 17.78 -5.72 8.79
CA VAL A 263 18.27 -4.80 9.83
C VAL A 263 17.11 -4.06 10.52
N PHE A 264 16.13 -3.60 9.75
CA PHE A 264 14.94 -2.94 10.29
C PHE A 264 14.14 -3.87 11.18
N GLY A 265 13.79 -5.07 10.69
CA GLY A 265 13.04 -6.07 11.44
C GLY A 265 13.73 -6.48 12.73
N ASP A 266 15.02 -6.80 12.67
CA ASP A 266 15.82 -7.16 13.84
C ASP A 266 15.85 -6.01 14.86
N THR A 267 16.03 -4.77 14.40
CA THR A 267 16.08 -3.61 15.30
C THR A 267 14.74 -3.34 15.99
N VAL A 268 13.63 -3.29 15.24
CA VAL A 268 12.32 -2.95 15.83
C VAL A 268 11.80 -4.05 16.74
N THR A 269 11.96 -5.32 16.38
CA THR A 269 11.55 -6.47 17.21
C THR A 269 12.42 -6.63 18.46
N ASN A 270 13.63 -6.08 18.47
CA ASN A 270 14.51 -6.11 19.64
C ASN A 270 14.22 -4.97 20.64
N SER A 271 13.31 -4.04 20.35
CA SER A 271 12.95 -2.95 21.28
C SER A 271 11.83 -3.36 22.24
N GLU A 272 12.01 -3.14 23.55
CA GLU A 272 10.95 -3.37 24.56
C GLU A 272 9.69 -2.52 24.35
N HIS A 273 9.80 -1.46 23.55
CA HIS A 273 8.73 -0.50 23.26
C HIS A 273 7.95 -0.79 21.98
N LEU A 274 8.25 -1.88 21.26
CA LEU A 274 7.45 -2.25 20.10
C LEU A 274 6.02 -2.56 20.56
N CYS A 275 5.03 -1.85 20.01
CA CYS A 275 3.61 -2.11 20.32
C CYS A 275 2.81 -2.58 19.11
N GLY A 276 3.35 -2.47 17.90
CA GLY A 276 2.75 -3.08 16.72
C GLY A 276 3.61 -3.05 15.48
N ILE A 277 3.27 -3.94 14.55
CA ILE A 277 3.82 -3.99 13.20
C ILE A 277 2.64 -3.88 12.24
N ASN A 278 2.67 -2.89 11.36
CA ASN A 278 1.72 -2.74 10.27
C ASN A 278 2.43 -3.06 8.95
N PHE A 279 2.20 -4.27 8.43
CA PHE A 279 2.99 -4.86 7.36
C PHE A 279 2.13 -5.19 6.16
N THR A 280 2.66 -4.87 4.97
CA THR A 280 2.16 -5.43 3.72
C THR A 280 3.35 -5.88 2.88
N GLY A 281 3.36 -7.14 2.47
CA GLY A 281 4.51 -7.74 1.79
C GLY A 281 4.40 -9.25 1.62
N SER A 282 5.51 -9.98 1.71
CA SER A 282 5.51 -11.43 1.48
C SER A 282 5.23 -12.25 2.75
N VAL A 283 4.53 -13.39 2.58
CA VAL A 283 4.27 -14.36 3.66
C VAL A 283 5.54 -14.73 4.45
N PRO A 284 6.68 -15.07 3.82
CA PRO A 284 7.87 -15.46 4.58
C PRO A 284 8.42 -14.34 5.47
N THR A 285 8.35 -13.09 5.00
CA THR A 285 8.81 -11.93 5.77
C THR A 285 7.90 -11.67 6.96
N PHE A 286 6.58 -11.72 6.77
CA PHE A 286 5.63 -11.57 7.87
C PHE A 286 5.79 -12.68 8.91
N LYS A 287 5.93 -13.95 8.48
CA LYS A 287 6.20 -15.08 9.38
C LYS A 287 7.52 -14.92 10.14
N ARG A 288 8.56 -14.36 9.52
CA ARG A 288 9.82 -14.06 10.22
C ARG A 288 9.60 -13.02 11.31
N LEU A 289 8.97 -11.90 10.99
CA LEU A 289 8.67 -10.85 11.98
C LEU A 289 7.82 -11.39 13.13
N TRP A 290 6.82 -12.22 12.82
CA TRP A 290 5.97 -12.86 13.82
C TRP A 290 6.78 -13.75 14.77
N LYS A 291 7.67 -14.59 14.22
CA LYS A 291 8.57 -15.43 15.05
C LYS A 291 9.48 -14.59 15.93
N GLN A 292 10.09 -13.55 15.37
CA GLN A 292 10.96 -12.64 16.13
C GLN A 292 10.23 -11.96 17.28
N VAL A 293 8.97 -11.55 17.06
CA VAL A 293 8.14 -11.03 18.16
C VAL A 293 7.84 -12.11 19.18
N SER A 294 7.49 -13.32 18.74
CA SER A 294 7.24 -14.45 19.65
C SER A 294 8.47 -14.80 20.50
N ASP A 295 9.66 -14.80 19.90
CA ASP A 295 10.93 -15.13 20.57
C ASP A 295 11.35 -14.07 21.59
N HIS A 296 10.82 -12.84 21.48
CA HIS A 296 11.13 -11.71 22.37
C HIS A 296 9.96 -11.31 23.29
N LEU A 297 8.92 -12.14 23.43
CA LEU A 297 7.70 -11.83 24.18
C LEU A 297 7.97 -11.28 25.59
N ASP A 298 8.92 -11.89 26.32
CA ASP A 298 9.26 -11.51 27.71
C ASP A 298 9.87 -10.10 27.85
N ARG A 299 10.31 -9.50 26.74
CA ARG A 299 10.93 -8.16 26.75
C ARG A 299 9.89 -7.05 26.63
N TYR A 300 8.77 -7.28 25.95
CA TYR A 300 7.90 -6.19 25.57
C TYR A 300 7.07 -5.69 26.76
N ARG A 301 6.89 -4.37 26.84
CA ARG A 301 6.00 -3.77 27.85
C ARG A 301 4.53 -4.08 27.59
N ASN A 302 4.17 -4.33 26.33
CA ASN A 302 2.83 -4.67 25.86
C ASN A 302 2.94 -5.81 24.84
N PHE A 303 1.90 -6.61 24.67
CA PHE A 303 1.84 -7.59 23.57
C PHE A 303 1.77 -6.87 22.22
N PRO A 304 2.79 -6.96 21.34
CA PRO A 304 2.77 -6.23 20.08
C PRO A 304 1.67 -6.73 19.15
N ARG A 305 0.95 -5.82 18.49
CA ARG A 305 -0.11 -6.16 17.52
C ARG A 305 0.46 -6.28 16.12
N LEU A 306 0.34 -7.44 15.49
CA LEU A 306 0.84 -7.68 14.14
C LEU A 306 -0.33 -7.69 13.16
N ALA A 307 -0.38 -6.68 12.29
CA ALA A 307 -1.27 -6.62 11.14
C ALA A 307 -0.46 -6.93 9.88
N GLY A 308 -0.94 -7.87 9.05
CA GLY A 308 -0.22 -8.37 7.89
C GLY A 308 -1.13 -8.65 6.70
N GLU A 309 -0.89 -7.96 5.58
CA GLU A 309 -1.42 -8.33 4.26
C GLU A 309 -0.28 -8.98 3.44
N CYS A 310 -0.52 -10.17 2.90
CA CYS A 310 0.55 -11.07 2.43
C CYS A 310 0.41 -11.56 0.98
N GLY A 311 -0.40 -10.89 0.16
CA GLY A 311 -0.68 -11.27 -1.22
C GLY A 311 -1.65 -12.44 -1.36
N GLY A 312 -1.88 -12.88 -2.60
CA GLY A 312 -2.83 -13.95 -2.88
C GLY A 312 -2.62 -14.60 -4.24
N LYS A 313 -3.29 -15.75 -4.44
CA LYS A 313 -3.39 -16.44 -5.72
C LYS A 313 -4.83 -16.37 -6.22
N ASN A 314 -5.21 -15.24 -6.79
CA ASN A 314 -6.61 -14.92 -7.06
C ASN A 314 -7.12 -15.62 -8.32
N PHE A 315 -8.43 -15.85 -8.37
CA PHE A 315 -9.08 -16.55 -9.47
C PHE A 315 -10.28 -15.78 -10.01
N HIS A 316 -10.56 -15.96 -11.30
CA HIS A 316 -11.86 -15.74 -11.90
C HIS A 316 -12.48 -17.11 -12.23
N PHE A 317 -13.73 -17.31 -11.83
CA PHE A 317 -14.48 -18.52 -12.12
C PHE A 317 -15.63 -18.19 -13.07
N VAL A 318 -15.71 -18.90 -14.18
CA VAL A 318 -16.70 -18.64 -15.24
C VAL A 318 -17.74 -19.75 -15.22
N HIS A 319 -19.01 -19.38 -15.11
CA HIS A 319 -20.14 -20.30 -15.35
C HIS A 319 -20.54 -20.28 -16.83
N CYS A 320 -21.19 -21.33 -17.33
CA CYS A 320 -21.61 -21.40 -18.74
C CYS A 320 -22.64 -20.33 -19.15
N SER A 321 -23.26 -19.65 -18.18
CA SER A 321 -24.17 -18.52 -18.40
C SER A 321 -23.49 -17.14 -18.36
N ALA A 322 -22.16 -17.09 -18.27
CA ALA A 322 -21.44 -15.83 -18.13
C ALA A 322 -21.51 -15.00 -19.42
N ASP A 323 -21.57 -13.67 -19.27
CA ASP A 323 -21.31 -12.76 -20.39
C ASP A 323 -19.82 -12.82 -20.77
N VAL A 324 -19.55 -13.35 -21.96
CA VAL A 324 -18.20 -13.54 -22.51
C VAL A 324 -17.44 -12.22 -22.58
N SER A 325 -18.10 -11.11 -22.93
CA SER A 325 -17.44 -9.82 -23.09
C SER A 325 -16.93 -9.28 -21.74
N SER A 326 -17.77 -9.36 -20.70
CA SER A 326 -17.38 -9.04 -19.33
C SER A 326 -16.25 -9.93 -18.82
N VAL A 327 -16.30 -11.23 -19.09
CA VAL A 327 -15.23 -12.18 -18.70
C VAL A 327 -13.90 -11.79 -19.33
N VAL A 328 -13.87 -11.56 -20.64
CA VAL A 328 -12.63 -11.20 -21.36
C VAL A 328 -12.07 -9.88 -20.83
N ASN A 329 -12.86 -8.81 -20.84
CA ASN A 329 -12.39 -7.48 -20.44
C ASN A 329 -11.97 -7.42 -18.96
N GLY A 330 -12.79 -7.98 -18.07
CA GLY A 330 -12.50 -8.00 -16.63
C GLY A 330 -11.25 -8.83 -16.31
N THR A 331 -11.07 -9.96 -17.00
CA THR A 331 -9.92 -10.82 -16.76
C THR A 331 -8.63 -10.23 -17.30
N LEU A 332 -8.64 -9.65 -18.50
CA LEU A 332 -7.48 -8.97 -19.08
C LEU A 332 -7.01 -7.80 -18.20
N ARG A 333 -7.94 -6.97 -17.71
CA ARG A 333 -7.60 -5.89 -16.77
C ARG A 333 -7.03 -6.44 -15.47
N SER A 334 -7.72 -7.39 -14.85
CA SER A 334 -7.31 -7.97 -13.56
C SER A 334 -5.94 -8.66 -13.63
N ALA A 335 -5.65 -9.36 -14.73
CA ALA A 335 -4.40 -10.10 -14.88
C ALA A 335 -3.19 -9.22 -15.28
N PHE A 336 -3.41 -8.16 -16.05
CA PHE A 336 -2.32 -7.48 -16.75
C PHE A 336 -2.16 -5.99 -16.42
N GLU A 337 -3.17 -5.31 -15.87
CA GLU A 337 -2.97 -3.94 -15.42
C GLU A 337 -1.81 -3.87 -14.42
N TYR A 338 -0.94 -2.88 -14.60
CA TYR A 338 0.29 -2.74 -13.81
C TYR A 338 1.23 -3.97 -13.88
N GLY A 339 1.24 -4.70 -15.00
CA GLY A 339 2.01 -5.93 -15.17
C GLY A 339 1.53 -7.06 -14.27
N GLY A 340 0.26 -6.99 -13.86
CA GLY A 340 -0.34 -7.82 -12.86
C GLY A 340 0.01 -7.43 -11.43
N GLN A 341 0.96 -6.53 -11.13
CA GLN A 341 1.63 -6.36 -9.83
C GLN A 341 0.75 -5.82 -8.66
N LYS A 342 -0.44 -6.38 -8.40
CA LYS A 342 -1.43 -5.98 -7.39
C LYS A 342 -1.91 -7.17 -6.58
N CYS A 343 -1.90 -7.16 -5.24
CA CYS A 343 -2.28 -8.31 -4.36
C CYS A 343 -3.58 -9.05 -4.76
N SER A 344 -4.49 -8.37 -5.47
CA SER A 344 -5.78 -8.83 -5.97
C SER A 344 -5.82 -9.32 -7.43
N ALA A 345 -4.73 -9.24 -8.20
CA ALA A 345 -4.73 -9.56 -9.63
C ALA A 345 -5.04 -11.04 -9.90
N CYS A 346 -5.86 -11.27 -10.92
CA CYS A 346 -6.28 -12.60 -11.33
C CYS A 346 -5.11 -13.34 -12.02
N SER A 347 -4.75 -14.50 -11.47
CA SER A 347 -3.67 -15.35 -12.02
C SER A 347 -4.18 -16.74 -12.44
N ARG A 348 -5.48 -17.00 -12.27
CA ARG A 348 -6.13 -18.29 -12.58
C ARG A 348 -7.55 -18.05 -13.08
N LEU A 349 -7.88 -18.62 -14.22
CA LEU A 349 -9.21 -18.52 -14.82
C LEU A 349 -9.76 -19.93 -15.09
N TYR A 350 -10.92 -20.20 -14.53
CA TYR A 350 -11.61 -21.48 -14.71
C TYR A 350 -12.76 -21.28 -15.69
N VAL A 351 -12.74 -22.00 -16.82
CA VAL A 351 -13.69 -21.78 -17.93
C VAL A 351 -14.37 -23.10 -18.31
N PRO A 352 -15.69 -23.10 -18.53
CA PRO A 352 -16.38 -24.29 -18.99
C PRO A 352 -16.06 -24.55 -20.47
N ASP A 353 -15.98 -25.82 -20.85
CA ASP A 353 -15.69 -26.25 -22.22
C ASP A 353 -16.60 -25.59 -23.26
N SER A 354 -17.87 -25.36 -22.89
CA SER A 354 -18.87 -24.73 -23.75
C SER A 354 -18.55 -23.28 -24.16
N LEU A 355 -17.80 -22.54 -23.33
CA LEU A 355 -17.43 -21.16 -23.60
C LEU A 355 -15.95 -21.00 -23.97
N TRP A 356 -15.14 -22.05 -23.80
CA TRP A 356 -13.69 -21.94 -24.01
C TRP A 356 -13.29 -21.48 -25.40
N PRO A 357 -13.86 -22.01 -26.51
CA PRO A 357 -13.47 -21.55 -27.85
C PRO A 357 -13.65 -20.03 -28.04
N GLN A 358 -14.79 -19.50 -27.61
CA GLN A 358 -15.13 -18.07 -27.74
C GLN A 358 -14.25 -17.19 -26.83
N ILE A 359 -14.05 -17.61 -25.57
CA ILE A 359 -13.23 -16.86 -24.62
C ILE A 359 -11.76 -16.89 -25.05
N LYS A 360 -11.23 -18.04 -25.48
CA LYS A 360 -9.86 -18.20 -25.96
C LYS A 360 -9.57 -17.25 -27.11
N GLU A 361 -10.41 -17.29 -28.15
CA GLU A 361 -10.25 -16.43 -29.34
C GLU A 361 -10.16 -14.95 -28.94
N LYS A 362 -11.16 -14.46 -28.21
CA LYS A 362 -11.22 -13.05 -27.79
C LYS A 362 -10.08 -12.63 -26.87
N LEU A 363 -9.66 -13.50 -25.94
CA LEU A 363 -8.50 -13.22 -25.08
C LEU A 363 -7.23 -13.03 -25.91
N LEU A 364 -7.00 -13.90 -26.90
CA LEU A 364 -5.81 -13.83 -27.76
C LEU A 364 -5.86 -12.63 -28.73
N GLU A 365 -7.05 -12.29 -29.23
CA GLU A 365 -7.24 -11.09 -30.06
C GLU A 365 -6.96 -9.80 -29.29
N GLU A 366 -7.51 -9.66 -28.09
CA GLU A 366 -7.32 -8.45 -27.28
C GLU A 366 -5.91 -8.37 -26.68
N GLN A 367 -5.32 -9.51 -26.28
CA GLN A 367 -3.94 -9.54 -25.79
C GLN A 367 -2.96 -8.98 -26.84
N LYS A 368 -3.15 -9.30 -28.14
CA LYS A 368 -2.29 -8.79 -29.22
C LYS A 368 -2.35 -7.27 -29.38
N LYS A 369 -3.45 -6.64 -28.94
CA LYS A 369 -3.64 -5.17 -29.00
C LYS A 369 -2.99 -4.46 -27.81
N MET A 370 -2.56 -5.19 -26.78
CA MET A 370 -2.00 -4.60 -25.57
C MET A 370 -0.64 -3.97 -25.83
N LYS A 371 -0.56 -2.66 -25.59
CA LYS A 371 0.68 -1.92 -25.72
C LYS A 371 1.47 -1.96 -24.42
N VAL A 372 2.69 -2.50 -24.48
CA VAL A 372 3.68 -2.48 -23.39
C VAL A 372 4.74 -1.44 -23.74
N GLY A 373 5.04 -0.51 -22.84
CA GLY A 373 6.03 0.53 -23.15
C GLY A 373 6.30 1.51 -22.02
N ASN A 374 6.84 2.67 -22.38
CA ASN A 374 7.13 3.77 -21.47
C ASN A 374 5.86 4.59 -21.18
N PRO A 375 5.27 4.50 -19.98
CA PRO A 375 4.00 5.13 -19.65
C PRO A 375 4.11 6.66 -19.49
N ALA A 376 5.33 7.20 -19.36
CA ALA A 376 5.56 8.63 -19.29
C ALA A 376 5.59 9.30 -20.68
N GLU A 377 5.99 8.56 -21.72
CA GLU A 377 6.08 9.08 -23.10
C GLU A 377 4.85 8.73 -23.93
N ASP A 378 4.18 7.62 -23.61
CA ASP A 378 3.00 7.16 -24.35
C ASP A 378 1.87 6.72 -23.41
N PHE A 379 0.85 7.58 -23.30
CA PHE A 379 -0.34 7.33 -22.47
C PHE A 379 -1.26 6.25 -23.08
N GLY A 380 -0.97 5.75 -24.29
CA GLY A 380 -1.63 4.59 -24.88
C GLY A 380 -1.12 3.25 -24.37
N CYS A 381 -0.07 3.24 -23.54
CA CYS A 381 0.40 2.02 -22.89
C CYS A 381 -0.68 1.42 -21.97
N PHE A 382 -0.97 0.14 -22.14
CA PHE A 382 -1.86 -0.61 -21.25
C PHE A 382 -1.12 -1.03 -19.97
N LEU A 383 0.15 -1.38 -20.10
CA LEU A 383 1.07 -1.69 -19.00
C LEU A 383 2.50 -1.31 -19.35
N SER A 384 3.39 -1.41 -18.35
CA SER A 384 4.82 -1.15 -18.50
C SER A 384 5.67 -2.29 -17.92
N ALA A 385 6.96 -2.04 -17.73
CA ALA A 385 7.92 -2.93 -17.10
C ALA A 385 7.51 -3.35 -15.68
N VAL A 386 7.99 -4.51 -15.26
CA VAL A 386 7.89 -4.96 -13.86
C VAL A 386 8.90 -4.22 -12.99
N ILE A 387 8.68 -4.20 -11.68
CA ILE A 387 9.31 -3.21 -10.78
C ILE A 387 10.85 -3.24 -10.74
N ASP A 388 11.46 -4.43 -10.77
CA ASP A 388 12.90 -4.59 -10.59
C ASP A 388 13.46 -5.85 -11.25
N SER A 389 14.80 -5.96 -11.26
CA SER A 389 15.52 -7.10 -11.83
C SER A 389 15.16 -8.43 -11.15
N LYS A 390 14.95 -8.45 -9.83
CA LYS A 390 14.54 -9.65 -9.08
C LYS A 390 13.18 -10.15 -9.58
N SER A 391 12.23 -9.24 -9.79
CA SER A 391 10.91 -9.54 -10.32
C SER A 391 11.00 -10.03 -11.77
N PHE A 392 11.81 -9.38 -12.59
CA PHE A 392 12.05 -9.79 -13.96
C PHE A 392 12.60 -11.21 -14.06
N THR A 393 13.71 -11.51 -13.39
CA THR A 393 14.36 -12.83 -13.42
C THR A 393 13.41 -13.93 -13.00
N ARG A 394 12.62 -13.68 -11.96
CA ARG A 394 11.67 -14.64 -11.43
C ARG A 394 10.51 -14.91 -12.37
N ILE A 395 9.90 -13.88 -12.95
CA ILE A 395 8.81 -14.06 -13.92
C ILE A 395 9.35 -14.77 -15.18
N LYS A 396 10.54 -14.38 -15.66
CA LYS A 396 11.24 -15.07 -16.76
C LYS A 396 11.44 -16.57 -16.48
N ASN A 397 11.79 -16.94 -15.25
CA ASN A 397 11.93 -18.35 -14.86
C ASN A 397 10.58 -19.10 -14.88
N TRP A 398 9.48 -18.45 -14.49
CA TRP A 398 8.15 -19.04 -14.59
C TRP A 398 7.68 -19.25 -16.02
N ILE A 399 7.97 -18.30 -16.92
CA ILE A 399 7.69 -18.45 -18.36
C ILE A 399 8.49 -19.64 -18.92
N LYS A 400 9.80 -19.71 -18.64
CA LYS A 400 10.64 -20.85 -19.05
C LYS A 400 10.12 -22.19 -18.52
N ARG A 401 9.66 -22.22 -17.26
CA ARG A 401 9.06 -23.42 -16.67
C ARG A 401 7.81 -23.82 -17.47
N ALA A 402 6.95 -22.87 -17.82
CA ALA A 402 5.75 -23.14 -18.60
C ALA A 402 6.06 -23.66 -20.01
N GLU A 403 7.11 -23.14 -20.66
CA GLU A 403 7.59 -23.65 -21.96
C GLU A 403 8.14 -25.07 -21.86
N SER A 404 8.74 -25.43 -20.73
CA SER A 404 9.34 -26.76 -20.50
C SER A 404 8.36 -27.82 -19.99
N SER A 405 7.20 -27.43 -19.48
CA SER A 405 6.25 -28.34 -18.83
C SER A 405 5.32 -29.00 -19.85
N SER A 406 5.12 -30.31 -19.75
CA SER A 406 4.18 -31.06 -20.60
C SER A 406 2.71 -30.80 -20.27
N SER A 407 2.43 -30.28 -19.07
CA SER A 407 1.07 -29.94 -18.61
C SER A 407 0.66 -28.50 -18.93
N LEU A 408 1.58 -27.67 -19.41
CA LEU A 408 1.37 -26.26 -19.71
C LEU A 408 1.54 -25.98 -21.20
N GLN A 409 0.78 -25.03 -21.72
CA GLN A 409 0.92 -24.55 -23.08
C GLN A 409 0.85 -23.03 -23.09
N VAL A 410 1.91 -22.37 -23.56
CA VAL A 410 1.87 -20.92 -23.79
C VAL A 410 0.99 -20.64 -25.01
N LEU A 411 -0.10 -19.90 -24.82
CA LEU A 411 -1.05 -19.53 -25.86
C LEU A 411 -0.71 -18.18 -26.52
N ALA A 412 -0.17 -17.23 -25.74
CA ALA A 412 0.27 -15.92 -26.22
C ALA A 412 1.34 -15.31 -25.30
N GLY A 413 2.10 -14.35 -25.85
CA GLY A 413 3.11 -13.56 -25.13
C GLY A 413 4.28 -14.39 -24.61
N GLY A 414 4.85 -13.94 -23.48
CA GLY A 414 5.97 -14.62 -22.82
C GLY A 414 7.36 -14.12 -23.20
N LYS A 415 7.47 -13.14 -24.11
CA LYS A 415 8.78 -12.51 -24.38
C LYS A 415 9.17 -11.58 -23.24
N CYS A 416 10.46 -11.58 -22.91
CA CYS A 416 11.05 -10.74 -21.87
C CYS A 416 12.29 -10.03 -22.41
N ASP A 417 12.44 -8.74 -22.15
CA ASP A 417 13.61 -7.93 -22.51
C ASP A 417 13.94 -6.96 -21.37
N ASP A 418 15.14 -7.09 -20.79
CA ASP A 418 15.67 -6.25 -19.71
C ASP A 418 16.78 -5.30 -20.16
N ARG A 419 16.99 -5.09 -21.48
CA ARG A 419 18.07 -4.23 -21.98
C ARG A 419 17.91 -2.75 -21.59
N VAL A 420 16.67 -2.24 -21.57
CA VAL A 420 16.37 -0.82 -21.27
C VAL A 420 15.53 -0.69 -19.99
N GLY A 421 14.47 -1.48 -19.89
CA GLY A 421 13.60 -1.59 -18.73
C GLY A 421 13.20 -3.04 -18.54
N TYR A 422 12.62 -3.40 -17.41
CA TYR A 422 12.27 -4.78 -17.08
C TYR A 422 10.97 -5.24 -17.79
N PHE A 423 10.96 -5.28 -19.11
CA PHE A 423 9.74 -5.50 -19.90
C PHE A 423 9.39 -6.98 -20.06
N ILE A 424 8.12 -7.31 -19.79
CA ILE A 424 7.56 -8.65 -19.97
C ILE A 424 6.24 -8.51 -20.72
N GLU A 425 6.08 -9.24 -21.82
CA GLU A 425 4.82 -9.29 -22.56
C GLU A 425 3.72 -10.00 -21.75
N PRO A 426 2.46 -9.53 -21.81
CA PRO A 426 1.31 -10.25 -21.27
C PRO A 426 1.27 -11.69 -21.78
N CYS A 427 1.47 -12.67 -20.91
CA CYS A 427 1.46 -14.08 -21.26
C CYS A 427 0.08 -14.69 -20.98
N ILE A 428 -0.35 -15.67 -21.77
CA ILE A 428 -1.55 -16.47 -21.50
C ILE A 428 -1.12 -17.92 -21.62
N ILE A 429 -1.47 -18.74 -20.63
CA ILE A 429 -1.00 -20.12 -20.52
C ILE A 429 -2.22 -21.01 -20.31
N GLU A 430 -2.28 -22.16 -20.97
CA GLU A 430 -3.30 -23.17 -20.73
C GLU A 430 -2.70 -24.28 -19.88
N SER A 431 -3.40 -24.71 -18.82
CA SER A 431 -2.96 -25.85 -18.00
C SER A 431 -3.92 -27.01 -18.13
N LYS A 432 -3.35 -28.20 -18.34
CA LYS A 432 -4.07 -29.47 -18.27
C LYS A 432 -4.22 -29.98 -16.84
N ASP A 433 -3.44 -29.44 -15.90
CA ASP A 433 -3.42 -29.84 -14.49
C ASP A 433 -3.85 -28.67 -13.58
N PRO A 434 -4.99 -28.78 -12.86
CA PRO A 434 -5.40 -27.76 -11.89
C PRO A 434 -4.47 -27.61 -10.68
N HIS A 435 -3.57 -28.56 -10.45
CA HIS A 435 -2.65 -28.61 -9.32
C HIS A 435 -1.20 -28.28 -9.69
N GLU A 436 -0.91 -27.91 -10.94
CA GLU A 436 0.45 -27.50 -11.34
C GLU A 436 0.95 -26.38 -10.43
N ALA A 437 2.25 -26.31 -10.16
CA ALA A 437 2.81 -25.31 -9.24
C ALA A 437 2.44 -23.86 -9.63
N ILE A 438 2.32 -23.55 -10.92
CA ILE A 438 1.88 -22.24 -11.42
C ILE A 438 0.43 -21.91 -11.01
N MET A 439 -0.38 -22.89 -10.60
CA MET A 439 -1.72 -22.73 -10.01
C MET A 439 -1.74 -22.57 -8.49
N THR A 440 -0.73 -23.07 -7.79
CA THR A 440 -0.76 -23.18 -6.32
C THR A 440 0.24 -22.23 -5.66
N GLU A 441 1.38 -22.01 -6.30
CA GLU A 441 2.40 -21.10 -5.83
C GLU A 441 2.05 -19.67 -6.20
N VAL A 442 2.07 -18.82 -5.17
CA VAL A 442 2.33 -17.39 -5.35
C VAL A 442 3.75 -17.32 -5.91
N GLN A 443 3.90 -16.92 -7.17
CA GLN A 443 5.14 -16.95 -7.95
C GLN A 443 6.35 -16.16 -7.38
N MET A 444 6.40 -15.78 -6.09
CA MET A 444 7.58 -15.23 -5.43
C MET A 444 7.74 -15.63 -3.95
N THR A 445 8.78 -16.42 -3.67
CA THR A 445 9.44 -16.45 -2.35
C THR A 445 10.94 -16.12 -2.52
N SER A 446 11.35 -14.95 -2.02
CA SER A 446 12.56 -14.75 -1.19
C SER A 446 12.70 -13.27 -0.81
N LEU A 447 12.79 -13.07 0.51
CA LEU A 447 13.23 -11.93 1.32
C LEU A 447 13.10 -10.48 0.78
N VAL A 448 12.29 -9.71 1.52
CA VAL A 448 12.02 -8.26 1.46
C VAL A 448 11.00 -7.83 0.41
N GLY A 449 9.79 -7.51 0.87
CA GLY A 449 8.98 -6.40 0.33
C GLY A 449 8.31 -6.51 -1.05
N HIS A 450 8.22 -7.68 -1.69
CA HIS A 450 7.58 -7.81 -3.01
C HIS A 450 6.33 -8.69 -3.00
N ILE A 451 5.19 -8.08 -3.32
CA ILE A 451 3.90 -8.75 -3.55
C ILE A 451 3.83 -9.13 -5.03
N THR A 452 3.33 -10.34 -5.30
CA THR A 452 3.62 -11.15 -6.49
C THR A 452 2.50 -11.17 -7.51
N PHE A 453 2.77 -10.84 -8.78
CA PHE A 453 1.92 -11.30 -9.87
C PHE A 453 2.67 -11.64 -11.14
N PHE A 454 2.11 -12.62 -11.82
CA PHE A 454 2.49 -13.12 -13.11
C PHE A 454 1.53 -12.56 -14.15
N ALA A 455 2.08 -12.01 -15.23
CA ALA A 455 1.33 -11.68 -16.43
C ALA A 455 0.97 -12.97 -17.16
N GLY A 456 0.10 -13.80 -16.58
CA GLY A 456 -0.29 -15.11 -17.12
C GLY A 456 -1.69 -15.51 -16.72
N LEU A 457 -2.58 -15.54 -17.69
CA LEU A 457 -3.92 -16.09 -17.49
C LEU A 457 -3.88 -17.61 -17.67
N LEU A 458 -4.09 -18.36 -16.58
CA LEU A 458 -4.08 -19.83 -16.63
C LEU A 458 -5.48 -20.43 -16.76
N LEU A 459 -5.71 -21.26 -17.78
CA LEU A 459 -7.02 -21.80 -18.10
C LEU A 459 -7.18 -23.28 -17.76
N LYS A 460 -8.31 -23.63 -17.11
CA LYS A 460 -8.81 -25.02 -17.01
C LYS A 460 -10.15 -25.13 -17.73
N LEU A 461 -10.27 -26.19 -18.53
CA LEU A 461 -11.49 -26.76 -19.07
C LEU A 461 -12.23 -27.58 -17.99
N LEU A 462 -13.36 -27.07 -17.50
CA LEU A 462 -14.28 -27.86 -16.69
C LEU A 462 -15.13 -28.73 -17.64
N LYS A 463 -14.74 -29.99 -17.81
CA LYS A 463 -15.64 -31.02 -18.36
C LYS A 463 -16.93 -31.03 -17.56
N LYS A 464 -18.07 -31.13 -18.26
CA LYS A 464 -19.45 -31.11 -17.71
C LYS A 464 -19.50 -31.66 -16.28
N PRO A 465 -20.14 -30.94 -15.33
CA PRO A 465 -20.42 -31.53 -14.04
C PRO A 465 -21.38 -32.69 -14.26
N THR A 466 -20.89 -33.92 -14.20
CA THR A 466 -21.71 -35.07 -13.82
C THR A 466 -21.89 -34.94 -12.31
N PHE A 467 -22.98 -34.27 -11.90
CA PHE A 467 -23.47 -34.42 -10.54
C PHE A 467 -23.95 -35.87 -10.36
N PRO A 468 -23.57 -36.58 -9.28
CA PRO A 468 -24.26 -37.80 -8.88
C PRO A 468 -25.71 -37.51 -8.47
#